data_AF-A0AB36E3F6-F1
#
_entry.id   AF-A0AB36E3F6-F1
#
_cell.length_a   1.000
_cell.length_b   1.000
_cell.length_c   1.000
_cell.angle_alpha   90.00
_cell.angle_beta   90.00
_cell.angle_gamma   90.00
#
_symmetry.space_group_name_H-M   'P 1'
#
loop_
_entity.id
_entity.type
_entity.pdbx_description
1 polymer ?
#
loop_
_entity_poly.entity_id
_entity_poly.type
_entity_poly.pdbx_seq_one_letter_code
_entity_poly.pdbx_strand_id
1 'polypeptide(L)'
;MSSNQLQYLGWGIVGTPKGRQFSAQGIHNQLKLDNIFDLPQEFGKCLPDPKDDGMKSILYYLTYRPDHNIIGIAEYRSILEQGQTRPGSYFGSFIECHKSTFNKDTVKNILSALIELNSFHYKNFIDHDTKSYKEVISNKTFESPIEELKIISMKLNSLENSILSSAKNEKILFIIANEREQIEFSIEYILEKKLYFLYNNIYLSESNHIISQMRNKKLHAFNVDQLIAAGCFSQSYDRIIDSLKNNINNLHYENKQLGDQLTNINKEIQQKIQEGIYLEQKKLEEKLEEIEEQNKKIQVDNIALDLGKSVFNIIKESNETLNKLNLSQFSELSHQKKNEISHIYSIL
;
A
#
# COMPACT_ATOMS: atom_id res chain seq x y z
N MET A 1 6.91 -15.33 -31.78
CA MET A 1 6.62 -14.32 -30.73
C MET A 1 7.52 -13.12 -30.97
N SER A 2 6.96 -11.95 -31.29
CA SER A 2 7.53 -10.61 -31.04
C SER A 2 6.73 -9.51 -31.77
N SER A 3 5.44 -9.37 -31.45
CA SER A 3 4.71 -8.16 -31.86
C SER A 3 4.85 -7.07 -30.80
N ASN A 4 5.39 -5.93 -31.22
CA ASN A 4 5.22 -4.60 -30.63
C ASN A 4 5.94 -4.23 -29.31
N GLN A 5 7.19 -4.64 -29.07
CA GLN A 5 7.96 -3.96 -28.01
C GLN A 5 8.35 -2.51 -28.36
N LEU A 6 8.34 -2.13 -29.65
CA LEU A 6 8.46 -0.73 -30.10
C LEU A 6 7.42 0.19 -29.45
N GLN A 7 6.27 -0.34 -29.04
CA GLN A 7 5.23 0.44 -28.38
C GLN A 7 5.68 1.01 -27.03
N TYR A 8 6.70 0.42 -26.40
CA TYR A 8 7.23 0.86 -25.11
C TYR A 8 8.38 1.85 -25.25
N LEU A 9 8.88 2.09 -26.47
CA LEU A 9 9.98 3.01 -26.72
C LEU A 9 9.49 4.37 -27.17
N GLY A 10 10.13 5.41 -26.65
CA GLY A 10 10.02 6.78 -27.13
C GLY A 10 11.41 7.28 -27.53
N TRP A 11 11.47 8.17 -28.50
CA TRP A 11 12.74 8.78 -28.91
C TRP A 11 12.48 10.15 -29.52
N GLY A 12 13.51 10.99 -29.56
CA GLY A 12 13.35 12.31 -30.13
C GLY A 12 14.60 13.16 -30.10
N ILE A 13 14.41 14.40 -30.53
CA ILE A 13 15.39 15.47 -30.51
C ILE A 13 14.91 16.59 -29.60
N VAL A 14 15.84 17.18 -28.87
CA VAL A 14 15.58 18.22 -27.87
C VAL A 14 16.59 19.34 -28.04
N GLY A 15 16.16 20.57 -27.83
CA GLY A 15 16.98 21.75 -27.97
C GLY A 15 16.54 22.85 -27.03
N THR A 16 17.48 23.75 -26.72
CA THR A 16 17.32 24.96 -25.90
C THR A 16 16.84 24.73 -24.45
N PRO A 17 17.25 25.57 -23.49
CA PRO A 17 16.82 25.41 -22.09
C PRO A 17 15.30 25.57 -21.95
N LYS A 18 14.68 24.72 -21.10
CA LYS A 18 13.25 24.73 -20.74
C LYS A 18 12.27 24.29 -21.85
N GLY A 19 12.65 23.36 -22.71
CA GLY A 19 11.68 22.63 -23.53
C GLY A 19 11.06 23.45 -24.65
N ARG A 20 11.69 24.58 -24.99
CA ARG A 20 11.20 25.45 -26.07
C ARG A 20 11.26 24.74 -27.43
N GLN A 21 12.17 23.78 -27.58
CA GLN A 21 12.43 23.07 -28.82
C GLN A 21 12.46 21.56 -28.58
N PHE A 22 11.42 20.86 -29.00
CA PHE A 22 11.27 19.43 -28.75
C PHE A 22 10.44 18.74 -29.84
N SER A 23 10.91 17.59 -30.31
CA SER A 23 10.17 16.71 -31.21
C SER A 23 10.42 15.25 -30.86
N ALA A 24 9.35 14.47 -30.77
CA ALA A 24 9.42 13.08 -30.34
C ALA A 24 8.48 12.15 -31.13
N GLN A 25 8.77 10.86 -31.01
CA GLN A 25 8.03 9.76 -31.59
C GLN A 25 7.94 8.60 -30.58
N GLY A 26 7.11 7.61 -30.89
CA GLY A 26 6.91 6.42 -30.05
C GLY A 26 5.98 6.67 -28.85
N ILE A 27 6.25 6.00 -27.73
CA ILE A 27 5.45 6.06 -26.50
C ILE A 27 5.34 7.49 -25.95
N HIS A 28 6.34 8.34 -26.24
CA HIS A 28 6.36 9.74 -25.84
C HIS A 28 5.08 10.49 -26.26
N ASN A 29 4.66 10.29 -27.52
CA ASN A 29 3.47 10.95 -28.08
C ASN A 29 2.16 10.44 -27.44
N GLN A 30 2.16 9.22 -26.92
CA GLN A 30 1.00 8.64 -26.25
C GLN A 30 0.86 9.15 -24.82
N LEU A 31 1.98 9.33 -24.12
CA LEU A 31 2.02 9.73 -22.72
C LEU A 31 2.09 11.26 -22.52
N LYS A 32 2.34 12.04 -23.58
CA LYS A 32 2.43 13.52 -23.56
C LYS A 32 3.41 14.02 -22.49
N LEU A 33 4.61 13.47 -22.52
CA LEU A 33 5.61 13.66 -21.49
C LEU A 33 6.45 14.90 -21.75
N ASP A 34 5.83 16.07 -21.62
CA ASP A 34 6.53 17.32 -21.90
C ASP A 34 7.74 17.48 -20.95
N ASN A 35 8.89 17.85 -21.52
CA ASN A 35 10.08 18.34 -20.80
C ASN A 35 10.87 17.31 -19.96
N ILE A 36 10.71 15.99 -20.14
CA ILE A 36 11.49 14.99 -19.37
C ILE A 36 13.01 15.15 -19.57
N PHE A 37 13.42 15.39 -20.82
CA PHE A 37 14.82 15.50 -21.22
C PHE A 37 15.27 16.95 -21.41
N ASP A 38 14.58 17.89 -20.78
CA ASP A 38 15.13 19.23 -20.65
C ASP A 38 16.35 19.18 -19.76
N LEU A 39 17.48 19.64 -20.29
CA LEU A 39 18.67 19.84 -19.49
C LEU A 39 18.46 21.13 -18.66
N PRO A 40 18.42 21.02 -17.32
CA PRO A 40 18.28 22.20 -16.48
C PRO A 40 19.37 23.22 -16.78
N GLN A 41 19.02 24.51 -16.76
CA GLN A 41 19.93 25.59 -17.18
C GLN A 41 21.26 25.56 -16.40
N GLU A 42 21.24 25.12 -15.14
CA GLU A 42 22.44 24.98 -14.34
C GLU A 42 23.44 23.97 -14.91
N PHE A 43 22.98 22.90 -15.57
CA PHE A 43 23.80 21.90 -16.24
C PHE A 43 24.09 22.27 -17.69
N GLY A 44 23.17 22.98 -18.37
CA GLY A 44 23.43 23.57 -19.69
C GLY A 44 24.63 24.53 -19.69
N LYS A 45 24.84 25.26 -18.59
CA LYS A 45 26.02 26.12 -18.37
C LYS A 45 27.34 25.37 -18.19
N CYS A 46 27.31 24.04 -17.98
CA CYS A 46 28.52 23.23 -17.92
C CYS A 46 29.05 22.86 -19.30
N LEU A 47 28.25 23.05 -20.35
CA LEU A 47 28.68 22.81 -21.72
C LEU A 47 29.63 23.93 -22.17
N PRO A 48 30.71 23.61 -22.90
CA PRO A 48 31.65 24.61 -23.40
C PRO A 48 31.02 25.53 -24.44
N ASP A 49 31.65 26.67 -24.74
CA ASP A 49 31.21 27.50 -25.86
C ASP A 49 31.35 26.72 -27.18
N PRO A 50 30.30 26.63 -28.01
CA PRO A 50 30.35 25.88 -29.26
C PRO A 50 31.34 26.45 -30.29
N LYS A 51 31.76 27.73 -30.15
CA LYS A 51 32.79 28.34 -31.00
C LYS A 51 34.20 27.82 -30.67
N ASP A 52 34.46 27.54 -29.40
CA ASP A 52 35.77 27.08 -28.93
C ASP A 52 35.90 25.55 -29.07
N ASP A 53 34.84 24.83 -28.70
CA ASP A 53 34.85 23.36 -28.67
C ASP A 53 34.42 22.72 -30.00
N GLY A 54 33.74 23.48 -30.88
CA GLY A 54 33.22 22.96 -32.13
C GLY A 54 32.11 21.93 -31.94
N MET A 55 31.39 21.97 -30.81
CA MET A 55 30.27 21.07 -30.44
C MET A 55 30.69 19.59 -30.29
N LYS A 56 31.94 19.36 -29.91
CA LYS A 56 32.53 18.03 -29.75
C LYS A 56 32.21 17.43 -28.40
N SER A 57 32.26 18.24 -27.34
CA SER A 57 32.04 17.81 -25.97
C SER A 57 30.60 17.35 -25.75
N ILE A 58 30.46 16.18 -25.13
CA ILE A 58 29.20 15.49 -24.93
C ILE A 58 28.89 15.42 -23.44
N LEU A 59 27.64 15.72 -23.08
CA LEU A 59 27.06 15.38 -21.79
C LEU A 59 26.00 14.31 -21.99
N TYR A 60 26.24 13.11 -21.47
CA TYR A 60 25.23 12.06 -21.38
C TYR A 60 24.41 12.24 -20.11
N TYR A 61 23.15 11.87 -20.19
CA TYR A 61 22.21 11.94 -19.08
C TYR A 61 21.32 10.71 -19.07
N LEU A 62 21.35 9.97 -17.96
CA LEU A 62 20.43 8.88 -17.69
C LEU A 62 19.46 9.32 -16.59
N THR A 63 18.17 9.12 -16.81
CA THR A 63 17.13 9.45 -15.84
C THR A 63 16.18 8.31 -15.59
N TYR A 64 15.71 8.22 -14.34
CA TYR A 64 14.55 7.42 -13.98
C TYR A 64 13.48 8.33 -13.37
N ARG A 65 12.26 8.25 -13.92
CA ARG A 65 11.08 8.97 -13.46
C ARG A 65 10.12 7.94 -12.84
N PRO A 66 10.13 7.76 -11.51
CA PRO A 66 9.29 6.77 -10.86
C PRO A 66 7.80 7.04 -11.05
N ASP A 67 7.39 8.31 -11.01
CA ASP A 67 5.99 8.74 -11.18
C ASP A 67 5.36 8.27 -12.50
N HIS A 68 6.19 8.08 -13.55
CA HIS A 68 5.74 7.63 -14.87
C HIS A 68 6.29 6.25 -15.26
N ASN A 69 7.14 5.63 -14.44
CA ASN A 69 7.88 4.40 -14.75
C ASN A 69 8.67 4.50 -16.07
N ILE A 70 9.45 5.57 -16.20
CA ILE A 70 10.23 5.85 -17.41
C ILE A 70 11.71 5.84 -17.11
N ILE A 71 12.47 5.10 -17.91
CA ILE A 71 13.93 5.17 -17.94
C ILE A 71 14.35 5.75 -19.27
N GLY A 72 15.24 6.73 -19.25
CA GLY A 72 15.67 7.45 -20.42
C GLY A 72 17.16 7.74 -20.45
N ILE A 73 17.71 7.82 -21.65
CA ILE A 73 19.09 8.18 -21.91
C ILE A 73 19.09 9.28 -22.97
N ALA A 74 19.80 10.36 -22.70
CA ALA A 74 19.94 11.51 -23.58
C ALA A 74 21.41 11.88 -23.79
N GLU A 75 21.66 12.51 -24.93
CA GLU A 75 22.94 13.09 -25.31
C GLU A 75 22.76 14.59 -25.57
N TYR A 76 23.57 15.44 -24.95
CA TYR A 76 23.55 16.88 -25.16
C TYR A 76 24.90 17.42 -25.64
N ARG A 77 24.84 18.39 -26.54
CA ARG A 77 25.98 19.14 -27.08
C ARG A 77 25.68 20.63 -27.08
N SER A 78 26.71 21.43 -26.89
CA SER A 78 26.57 22.89 -26.83
C SER A 78 26.15 23.50 -28.17
N ILE A 79 25.34 24.55 -28.13
CA ILE A 79 25.00 25.37 -29.30
C ILE A 79 24.61 26.78 -28.86
N LEU A 80 24.55 27.70 -29.81
CA LEU A 80 23.95 29.02 -29.60
C LEU A 80 22.45 28.99 -29.93
N GLU A 81 21.66 29.75 -29.18
CA GLU A 81 20.30 30.08 -29.63
C GLU A 81 20.36 30.96 -30.89
N GLN A 82 19.32 30.91 -31.70
CA GLN A 82 19.23 31.73 -32.92
C GLN A 82 19.43 33.22 -32.59
N GLY A 83 20.41 33.86 -33.23
CA GLY A 83 20.74 35.26 -33.02
C GLY A 83 21.41 35.60 -31.68
N GLN A 84 21.74 34.60 -30.86
CA GLN A 84 22.48 34.79 -29.60
C GLN A 84 23.98 34.53 -29.79
N THR A 85 24.79 35.26 -29.03
CA THR A 85 26.25 35.06 -28.98
C THR A 85 26.70 34.43 -27.67
N ARG A 86 25.80 34.33 -26.68
CA ARG A 86 26.12 33.79 -25.35
C ARG A 86 25.94 32.27 -25.33
N PRO A 87 26.90 31.52 -24.76
CA PRO A 87 26.78 30.08 -24.59
C PRO A 87 25.77 29.72 -23.49
N GLY A 88 25.42 28.43 -23.41
CA GLY A 88 24.49 27.89 -22.41
C GLY A 88 23.18 27.35 -22.99
N SER A 89 23.08 27.25 -24.31
CA SER A 89 22.07 26.46 -25.00
C SER A 89 22.67 25.15 -25.49
N TYR A 90 21.80 24.22 -25.89
CA TYR A 90 22.19 22.90 -26.35
C TYR A 90 21.27 22.40 -27.45
N PHE A 91 21.77 21.43 -28.21
CA PHE A 91 20.97 20.47 -28.94
C PHE A 91 21.26 19.08 -28.41
N GLY A 92 20.33 18.16 -28.61
CA GLY A 92 20.46 16.80 -28.14
C GLY A 92 19.41 15.86 -28.72
N SER A 93 19.51 14.62 -28.27
CA SER A 93 18.63 13.52 -28.60
C SER A 93 18.39 12.67 -27.37
N PHE A 94 17.31 11.91 -27.36
CA PHE A 94 16.99 11.00 -26.28
C PHE A 94 16.30 9.74 -26.79
N ILE A 95 16.42 8.68 -25.99
CA ILE A 95 15.69 7.43 -26.12
C ILE A 95 15.18 7.07 -24.73
N GLU A 96 13.92 6.68 -24.64
CA GLU A 96 13.26 6.32 -23.41
C GLU A 96 12.45 5.04 -23.55
N CYS A 97 12.22 4.37 -22.42
CA CYS A 97 11.34 3.23 -22.34
C CYS A 97 10.35 3.38 -21.18
N HIS A 98 9.09 2.97 -21.41
CA HIS A 98 8.00 3.05 -20.44
C HIS A 98 7.66 1.67 -19.89
N LYS A 99 7.54 1.56 -18.55
CA LYS A 99 7.28 0.32 -17.80
C LYS A 99 8.29 -0.80 -18.11
N SER A 100 9.45 -0.43 -18.64
CA SER A 100 10.52 -1.32 -19.04
C SER A 100 11.87 -0.71 -18.63
N THR A 101 12.93 -1.49 -18.70
CA THR A 101 14.32 -1.00 -18.58
C THR A 101 15.14 -1.47 -19.77
N PHE A 102 16.10 -0.65 -20.17
CA PHE A 102 17.11 -1.05 -21.15
C PHE A 102 17.93 -2.23 -20.65
N ASN A 103 18.29 -3.13 -21.56
CA ASN A 103 19.23 -4.19 -21.29
C ASN A 103 20.66 -3.68 -21.53
N LYS A 104 21.60 -4.04 -20.65
CA LYS A 104 23.01 -3.62 -20.77
C LYS A 104 23.61 -3.97 -22.14
N ASP A 105 23.22 -5.11 -22.72
CA ASP A 105 23.72 -5.57 -24.03
C ASP A 105 23.20 -4.74 -25.21
N THR A 106 22.35 -3.74 -24.97
CA THR A 106 21.84 -2.81 -25.99
C THR A 106 22.46 -1.41 -25.90
N VAL A 107 23.34 -1.14 -24.94
CA VAL A 107 23.90 0.20 -24.71
C VAL A 107 24.59 0.73 -25.97
N LYS A 108 25.36 -0.11 -26.67
CA LYS A 108 25.97 0.27 -27.94
C LYS A 108 24.95 0.71 -29.00
N ASN A 109 23.82 0.01 -29.11
CA ASN A 109 22.74 0.38 -30.03
C ASN A 109 22.07 1.69 -29.60
N ILE A 110 21.88 1.91 -28.30
CA ILE A 110 21.33 3.16 -27.75
C ILE A 110 22.26 4.33 -28.11
N LEU A 111 23.56 4.20 -27.85
CA LEU A 111 24.55 5.23 -28.18
C LEU A 111 24.59 5.50 -29.69
N SER A 112 24.53 4.45 -30.53
CA SER A 112 24.45 4.59 -31.99
C SER A 112 23.22 5.38 -32.43
N ALA A 113 22.04 5.04 -31.91
CA ALA A 113 20.80 5.73 -32.23
C ALA A 113 20.81 7.21 -31.79
N LEU A 114 21.37 7.52 -30.61
CA LEU A 114 21.52 8.91 -30.15
C LEU A 114 22.41 9.73 -31.09
N ILE A 115 23.50 9.13 -31.59
CA ILE A 115 24.42 9.76 -32.54
C ILE A 115 23.74 10.02 -33.88
N GLU A 116 22.95 9.06 -34.39
CA GLU A 116 22.20 9.25 -35.63
C GLU A 116 21.18 10.37 -35.52
N LEU A 117 20.40 10.39 -34.43
CA LEU A 117 19.44 11.46 -34.14
C LEU A 117 20.14 12.82 -34.03
N ASN A 118 21.29 12.90 -33.34
CA ASN A 118 22.07 14.13 -33.23
C ASN A 118 22.70 14.55 -34.56
N SER A 119 23.11 13.61 -35.40
CA SER A 119 23.64 13.88 -36.73
C SER A 119 22.54 14.45 -37.64
N PHE A 120 21.33 13.87 -37.59
CA PHE A 120 20.16 14.42 -38.25
C PHE A 120 19.84 15.82 -37.72
N HIS A 121 19.83 16.01 -36.40
CA HIS A 121 19.55 17.29 -35.76
C HIS A 121 20.53 18.37 -36.25
N TYR A 122 21.83 18.06 -36.22
CA TYR A 122 22.91 18.95 -36.63
C TYR A 122 22.81 19.33 -38.10
N LYS A 123 22.59 18.36 -39.00
CA LYS A 123 22.50 18.61 -40.45
C LYS A 123 21.30 19.49 -40.82
N ASN A 124 20.15 19.24 -40.21
CA ASN A 124 18.89 19.82 -40.66
C ASN A 124 18.54 21.13 -39.94
N PHE A 125 18.90 21.29 -38.66
CA PHE A 125 18.42 22.42 -37.84
C PHE A 125 19.52 23.37 -37.37
N ILE A 126 20.79 22.99 -37.53
CA ILE A 126 21.93 23.80 -37.10
C ILE A 126 22.61 24.46 -38.31
N ASP A 127 23.03 25.70 -38.13
CA ASP A 127 23.89 26.45 -39.03
C ASP A 127 25.36 26.21 -38.66
N HIS A 128 26.15 25.75 -39.63
CA HIS A 128 27.54 25.35 -39.39
C HIS A 128 28.49 26.51 -39.13
N ASP A 129 28.20 27.69 -39.68
CA ASP A 129 29.10 28.85 -39.60
C ASP A 129 28.87 29.59 -38.29
N THR A 130 27.61 29.80 -37.95
CA THR A 130 27.20 30.52 -36.74
C THR A 130 27.11 29.64 -35.51
N LYS A 131 27.12 28.31 -35.67
CA LYS A 131 26.92 27.32 -34.58
C LYS A 131 25.64 27.61 -33.79
N SER A 132 24.57 27.94 -34.50
CA SER A 132 23.28 28.32 -33.93
C SER A 132 22.13 27.60 -34.63
N TYR A 133 20.96 27.58 -34.00
CA TYR A 133 19.74 27.12 -34.66
C TYR A 133 19.39 28.00 -35.86
N LYS A 134 19.22 27.40 -37.05
CA LYS A 134 18.69 28.11 -38.23
C LYS A 134 17.17 28.05 -38.34
N GLU A 135 16.56 27.10 -37.64
CA GLU A 135 15.10 26.94 -37.60
C GLU A 135 14.65 26.21 -36.33
N VAL A 136 13.38 26.39 -35.97
CA VAL A 136 12.74 25.75 -34.80
C VAL A 136 12.46 24.28 -35.09
N ILE A 137 12.73 23.41 -34.12
CA ILE A 137 12.51 21.95 -34.27
C ILE A 137 11.16 21.47 -33.75
N SER A 138 10.41 22.29 -33.00
CA SER A 138 9.20 21.87 -32.29
C SER A 138 8.14 21.27 -33.23
N ASN A 139 7.64 20.09 -32.88
CA ASN A 139 6.65 19.32 -33.65
C ASN A 139 7.05 19.00 -35.10
N LYS A 140 8.35 19.04 -35.44
CA LYS A 140 8.84 18.62 -36.75
C LYS A 140 9.01 17.12 -36.82
N THR A 141 8.71 16.57 -37.98
CA THR A 141 9.04 15.19 -38.33
C THR A 141 10.54 15.06 -38.55
N PHE A 142 11.13 13.95 -38.09
CA PHE A 142 12.54 13.63 -38.26
C PHE A 142 12.70 12.15 -38.58
N GLU A 143 13.81 11.80 -39.20
CA GLU A 143 14.16 10.43 -39.53
C GLU A 143 14.56 9.65 -38.27
N SER A 144 14.00 8.45 -38.09
CA SER A 144 14.27 7.59 -36.94
C SER A 144 15.38 6.58 -37.24
N PRO A 145 16.31 6.30 -36.30
CA PRO A 145 17.29 5.23 -36.41
C PRO A 145 16.62 3.85 -36.21
N ILE A 146 15.84 3.42 -37.20
CA ILE A 146 14.85 2.36 -37.03
C ILE A 146 15.48 0.99 -36.74
N GLU A 147 16.68 0.73 -37.25
CA GLU A 147 17.37 -0.54 -37.07
C GLU A 147 17.87 -0.71 -35.63
N GLU A 148 18.49 0.33 -35.07
CA GLU A 148 18.88 0.39 -33.66
C GLU A 148 17.65 0.29 -32.74
N LEU A 149 16.60 1.05 -33.02
CA LEU A 149 15.38 1.07 -32.22
C LEU A 149 14.69 -0.31 -32.19
N LYS A 150 14.69 -1.05 -33.31
CA LYS A 150 14.20 -2.43 -33.34
C LYS A 150 15.00 -3.33 -32.41
N ILE A 151 16.34 -3.30 -32.48
CA ILE A 151 17.22 -4.12 -31.63
C ILE A 151 17.01 -3.80 -30.14
N ILE A 152 16.96 -2.51 -29.81
CA ILE A 152 16.71 -2.05 -28.44
C ILE A 152 15.34 -2.58 -27.97
N SER A 153 14.31 -2.45 -28.79
CA SER A 153 12.95 -2.87 -28.44
C SER A 153 12.85 -4.37 -28.13
N MET A 154 13.51 -5.21 -28.94
CA MET A 154 13.49 -6.67 -28.81
C MET A 154 14.13 -7.18 -27.52
N LYS A 155 14.99 -6.36 -26.90
CA LYS A 155 15.77 -6.72 -25.71
C LYS A 155 15.37 -5.91 -24.48
N LEU A 156 14.24 -5.21 -24.48
CA LEU A 156 13.75 -4.54 -23.28
C LEU A 156 13.46 -5.56 -22.17
N ASN A 157 13.91 -5.25 -20.96
CA ASN A 157 13.60 -6.01 -19.76
C ASN A 157 12.37 -5.42 -19.07
N SER A 158 11.61 -6.24 -18.34
CA SER A 158 10.51 -5.74 -17.51
C SER A 158 11.05 -4.84 -16.39
N LEU A 159 10.40 -3.69 -16.17
CA LEU A 159 10.73 -2.86 -15.02
C LEU A 159 10.21 -3.53 -13.75
N GLU A 160 11.12 -3.91 -12.85
CA GLU A 160 10.75 -4.46 -11.55
C GLU A 160 10.29 -3.35 -10.60
N ASN A 161 9.27 -3.62 -9.79
CA ASN A 161 8.88 -2.75 -8.70
C ASN A 161 9.98 -2.78 -7.62
N SER A 162 10.67 -1.65 -7.44
CA SER A 162 11.69 -1.51 -6.40
C SER A 162 11.13 -0.73 -5.22
N ILE A 163 11.39 -1.18 -3.99
CA ILE A 163 11.04 -0.38 -2.79
C ILE A 163 11.72 1.00 -2.85
N LEU A 164 12.87 1.08 -3.52
CA LEU A 164 13.62 2.33 -3.73
C LEU A 164 12.96 3.29 -4.71
N SER A 165 12.07 2.83 -5.60
CA SER A 165 11.39 3.73 -6.53
C SER A 165 10.39 4.67 -5.86
N SER A 166 10.01 4.37 -4.60
CA SER A 166 9.07 5.19 -3.81
C SER A 166 9.71 6.41 -3.15
N ALA A 167 11.04 6.44 -3.00
CA ALA A 167 11.73 7.61 -2.48
C ALA A 167 12.08 8.55 -3.63
N LYS A 168 11.51 9.77 -3.63
CA LYS A 168 12.00 10.86 -4.49
C LYS A 168 13.45 11.19 -4.10
N ASN A 169 14.39 10.47 -4.68
CA ASN A 169 15.80 10.68 -4.44
C ASN A 169 16.31 11.72 -5.43
N GLU A 170 16.44 12.96 -4.95
CA GLU A 170 16.93 14.09 -5.72
C GLU A 170 18.46 14.10 -5.86
N LYS A 171 19.15 13.12 -5.28
CA LYS A 171 20.60 13.02 -5.40
C LYS A 171 20.99 12.85 -6.87
N ILE A 172 21.91 13.69 -7.29
CA ILE A 172 22.49 13.68 -8.63
C ILE A 172 23.84 12.99 -8.55
N LEU A 173 24.03 11.98 -9.41
CA LEU A 173 25.30 11.30 -9.61
C LEU A 173 26.00 11.86 -10.85
N PHE A 174 27.28 12.14 -10.75
CA PHE A 174 28.12 12.48 -11.89
C PHE A 174 29.23 11.45 -12.04
N ILE A 175 29.34 10.86 -13.23
CA ILE A 175 30.38 9.87 -13.55
C ILE A 175 31.39 10.50 -14.49
N ILE A 176 32.64 10.41 -14.08
CA ILE A 176 33.80 10.93 -14.80
C ILE A 176 34.40 9.79 -15.60
N ALA A 177 34.29 9.89 -16.92
CA ALA A 177 34.97 9.01 -17.86
C ALA A 177 36.25 9.70 -18.37
N ASN A 178 37.27 8.92 -18.67
CA ASN A 178 38.49 9.40 -19.33
C ASN A 178 38.46 9.11 -20.83
N GLU A 179 37.70 8.09 -21.25
CA GLU A 179 37.63 7.60 -22.63
C GLU A 179 36.18 7.23 -22.97
N ARG A 180 35.89 7.12 -24.27
CA ARG A 180 34.52 6.86 -24.75
C ARG A 180 34.04 5.46 -24.37
N GLU A 181 34.93 4.48 -24.38
CA GLU A 181 34.67 3.10 -23.95
C GLU A 181 34.21 3.06 -22.49
N GLN A 182 34.68 4.00 -21.66
CA GLN A 182 34.26 4.11 -20.27
C GLN A 182 32.84 4.68 -20.14
N ILE A 183 32.33 5.45 -21.11
CA ILE A 183 30.92 5.89 -21.13
C ILE A 183 30.01 4.69 -21.35
N GLU A 184 30.30 3.87 -22.36
CA GLU A 184 29.56 2.64 -22.66
C GLU A 184 29.52 1.72 -21.42
N PHE A 185 30.69 1.40 -20.87
CA PHE A 185 30.80 0.61 -19.65
C PHE A 185 30.01 1.21 -18.47
N SER A 186 30.08 2.53 -18.27
CA SER A 186 29.37 3.17 -17.15
C SER A 186 27.86 3.02 -17.28
N ILE A 187 27.30 3.20 -18.48
CA ILE A 187 25.87 3.04 -18.72
C ILE A 187 25.46 1.57 -18.52
N GLU A 188 26.24 0.61 -19.03
CA GLU A 188 26.02 -0.82 -18.80
C GLU A 188 26.01 -1.14 -17.30
N TYR A 189 26.98 -0.62 -16.55
CA TYR A 189 27.09 -0.81 -15.11
C TYR A 189 25.91 -0.18 -14.35
N ILE A 190 25.49 1.03 -14.72
CA ILE A 190 24.32 1.70 -14.14
C ILE A 190 23.06 0.86 -14.34
N LEU A 191 22.85 0.32 -15.54
CA LEU A 191 21.68 -0.50 -15.87
C LEU A 191 21.74 -1.85 -15.13
N GLU A 192 22.89 -2.51 -15.13
CA GLU A 192 23.09 -3.82 -14.48
C GLU A 192 22.90 -3.73 -12.96
N LYS A 193 23.50 -2.73 -12.33
CA LYS A 193 23.39 -2.50 -10.87
C LYS A 193 22.13 -1.74 -10.47
N LYS A 194 21.31 -1.35 -11.45
CA LYS A 194 20.06 -0.60 -11.27
C LYS A 194 20.26 0.69 -10.46
N LEU A 195 21.36 1.39 -10.69
CA LEU A 195 21.74 2.60 -9.91
C LEU A 195 20.75 3.74 -10.08
N TYR A 196 19.99 3.72 -11.18
CA TYR A 196 18.93 4.67 -11.47
C TYR A 196 17.79 4.66 -10.43
N PHE A 197 17.64 3.59 -9.63
CA PHE A 197 16.71 3.61 -8.48
C PHE A 197 17.24 4.43 -7.30
N LEU A 198 18.55 4.64 -7.21
CA LEU A 198 19.19 5.40 -6.13
C LEU A 198 19.50 6.84 -6.56
N TYR A 199 19.78 7.04 -7.83
CA TYR A 199 20.04 8.35 -8.42
C TYR A 199 19.12 8.54 -9.62
N ASN A 200 18.02 9.29 -9.43
CA ASN A 200 17.04 9.52 -10.50
C ASN A 200 17.61 10.34 -11.66
N ASN A 201 18.74 11.02 -11.45
CA ASN A 201 19.44 11.85 -12.43
C ASN A 201 20.93 11.51 -12.37
N ILE A 202 21.45 10.93 -13.46
CA ILE A 202 22.85 10.52 -13.58
C ILE A 202 23.46 11.17 -14.81
N TYR A 203 24.53 11.93 -14.63
CA TYR A 203 25.25 12.61 -15.69
C TYR A 203 26.60 11.95 -15.94
N LEU A 204 27.04 11.88 -17.19
CA LEU A 204 28.33 11.31 -17.57
C LEU A 204 29.00 12.14 -18.67
N SER A 205 30.32 12.29 -18.61
CA SER A 205 31.09 12.95 -19.68
C SER A 205 32.56 12.58 -19.62
N GLU A 206 33.20 12.49 -20.79
CA GLU A 206 34.66 12.45 -20.95
C GLU A 206 35.31 13.82 -21.16
N SER A 207 34.52 14.90 -21.28
CA SER A 207 35.06 16.24 -21.54
C SER A 207 35.64 16.87 -20.27
N ASN A 208 36.95 17.16 -20.29
CA ASN A 208 37.64 17.85 -19.20
C ASN A 208 36.98 19.18 -18.80
N HIS A 209 36.41 19.90 -19.78
CA HIS A 209 35.67 21.14 -19.51
C HIS A 209 34.41 20.85 -18.68
N ILE A 210 33.56 19.93 -19.16
CA ILE A 210 32.32 19.55 -18.48
C ILE A 210 32.62 18.98 -17.10
N ILE A 211 33.61 18.09 -16.98
CA ILE A 211 34.06 17.51 -15.71
C ILE A 211 34.44 18.60 -14.71
N SER A 212 35.22 19.59 -15.15
CA SER A 212 35.64 20.70 -14.29
C SER A 212 34.45 21.54 -13.82
N GLN A 213 33.50 21.85 -14.71
CA GLN A 213 32.29 22.60 -14.37
C GLN A 213 31.36 21.83 -13.43
N MET A 214 31.18 20.52 -13.66
CA MET A 214 30.33 19.65 -12.84
C MET A 214 30.92 19.44 -11.44
N ARG A 215 32.25 19.34 -11.29
CA ARG A 215 32.91 19.24 -9.97
C ARG A 215 32.65 20.47 -9.10
N ASN A 216 32.54 21.66 -9.70
CA ASN A 216 32.25 22.89 -8.97
C ASN A 216 30.84 22.94 -8.35
N LYS A 217 29.94 22.02 -8.75
CA LYS A 217 28.55 21.95 -8.28
C LYS A 217 28.33 21.11 -7.02
N LYS A 218 29.39 20.64 -6.36
CA LYS A 218 29.31 19.79 -5.13
C LYS A 218 28.44 18.53 -5.32
N LEU A 219 28.45 17.96 -6.52
CA LEU A 219 27.70 16.73 -6.84
C LEU A 219 28.43 15.49 -6.29
N HIS A 220 27.70 14.39 -6.14
CA HIS A 220 28.32 13.08 -5.92
C HIS A 220 29.04 12.67 -7.21
N ALA A 221 30.35 12.86 -7.25
CA ALA A 221 31.16 12.59 -8.44
C ALA A 221 32.09 11.39 -8.20
N PHE A 222 32.10 10.44 -9.13
CA PHE A 222 32.97 9.27 -9.11
C PHE A 222 33.62 9.11 -10.48
N ASN A 223 34.90 8.73 -10.52
CA ASN A 223 35.47 8.18 -11.75
C ASN A 223 35.03 6.71 -11.93
N VAL A 224 35.23 6.16 -13.13
CA VAL A 224 34.80 4.79 -13.43
C VAL A 224 35.50 3.75 -12.54
N ASP A 225 36.79 3.92 -12.24
CA ASP A 225 37.50 3.03 -11.32
C ASP A 225 36.90 3.05 -9.92
N GLN A 226 36.51 4.22 -9.43
CA GLN A 226 35.80 4.37 -8.17
C GLN A 226 34.40 3.77 -8.27
N LEU A 227 33.70 3.89 -9.38
CA LEU A 227 32.40 3.24 -9.57
C LEU A 227 32.51 1.70 -9.47
N ILE A 228 33.60 1.12 -9.98
CA ILE A 228 33.88 -0.32 -9.93
C ILE A 228 34.36 -0.73 -8.53
N ALA A 229 35.40 -0.05 -8.02
CA ALA A 229 36.12 -0.40 -6.80
C ALA A 229 35.28 -0.12 -5.56
N ALA A 230 34.52 0.97 -5.60
CA ALA A 230 33.48 1.17 -4.65
C ALA A 230 32.39 0.16 -5.02
N GLY A 231 32.36 -0.99 -4.35
CA GLY A 231 31.18 -1.85 -4.24
C GLY A 231 30.01 -1.15 -3.54
N CYS A 232 29.95 0.19 -3.64
CA CYS A 232 29.39 1.20 -2.75
C CYS A 232 27.88 1.33 -2.77
N PHE A 233 27.21 0.46 -3.50
CA PHE A 233 25.77 0.32 -3.39
C PHE A 233 25.37 -0.72 -2.34
N SER A 234 26.28 -1.64 -1.96
CA SER A 234 26.03 -2.60 -0.87
C SER A 234 25.62 -1.90 0.43
N GLN A 235 26.27 -0.79 0.81
CA GLN A 235 25.89 -0.03 2.02
C GLN A 235 24.50 0.63 1.93
N SER A 236 24.05 0.99 0.73
CA SER A 236 22.68 1.49 0.54
C SER A 236 21.68 0.36 0.72
N TYR A 237 22.01 -0.84 0.22
CA TYR A 237 21.24 -2.06 0.46
C TYR A 237 21.26 -2.48 1.92
N ASP A 238 22.38 -2.36 2.64
CA ASP A 238 22.47 -2.70 4.07
C ASP A 238 21.52 -1.84 4.91
N ARG A 239 21.45 -0.53 4.64
CA ARG A 239 20.49 0.36 5.33
C ARG A 239 19.03 0.01 5.06
N ILE A 240 18.72 -0.40 3.82
CA ILE A 240 17.37 -0.84 3.45
C ILE A 240 17.05 -2.19 4.10
N ILE A 241 18.00 -3.12 4.08
CA ILE A 241 17.90 -4.42 4.75
C ILE A 241 17.71 -4.22 6.25
N ASP A 242 18.42 -3.29 6.88
CA ASP A 242 18.29 -2.97 8.30
C ASP A 242 16.94 -2.31 8.61
N SER A 243 16.47 -1.40 7.74
CA SER A 243 15.13 -0.82 7.87
C SER A 243 14.03 -1.88 7.72
N LEU A 244 14.18 -2.83 6.78
CA LEU A 244 13.24 -3.94 6.60
C LEU A 244 13.27 -4.89 7.80
N LYS A 245 14.45 -5.23 8.32
CA LYS A 245 14.60 -6.03 9.54
C LYS A 245 13.93 -5.35 10.74
N ASN A 246 14.10 -4.05 10.89
CA ASN A 246 13.45 -3.28 11.96
C ASN A 246 11.93 -3.30 11.83
N ASN A 247 11.40 -3.12 10.62
CA ASN A 247 9.95 -3.19 10.37
C ASN A 247 9.40 -4.59 10.64
N ILE A 248 10.10 -5.65 10.22
CA ILE A 248 9.73 -7.05 10.51
C ILE A 248 9.72 -7.30 12.02
N ASN A 249 10.72 -6.83 12.75
CA ASN A 249 10.81 -6.97 14.20
C ASN A 249 9.67 -6.23 14.92
N ASN A 250 9.33 -5.02 14.48
CA ASN A 250 8.21 -4.25 15.02
C ASN A 250 6.88 -4.98 14.78
N LEU A 251 6.65 -5.49 13.56
CA LEU A 251 5.46 -6.28 13.24
C LEU A 251 5.36 -7.57 14.07
N HIS A 252 6.49 -8.24 14.32
CA HIS A 252 6.51 -9.40 15.22
C HIS A 252 6.19 -9.02 16.67
N TYR A 253 6.69 -7.89 17.15
CA TYR A 253 6.39 -7.38 18.49
C TYR A 253 4.90 -7.03 18.64
N GLU A 254 4.34 -6.29 17.69
CA GLU A 254 2.92 -5.94 17.65
C GLU A 254 2.02 -7.18 17.60
N ASN A 255 2.34 -8.16 16.75
CA ASN A 255 1.59 -9.43 16.70
C ASN A 255 1.65 -10.18 18.02
N LYS A 256 2.79 -10.18 18.71
CA LYS A 256 2.92 -10.80 20.03
C LYS A 256 2.05 -10.08 21.06
N GLN A 257 2.10 -8.74 21.10
CA GLN A 257 1.24 -7.96 22.00
C GLN A 257 -0.24 -8.20 21.74
N LEU A 258 -0.67 -8.25 20.48
CA LEU A 258 -2.05 -8.58 20.11
C LEU A 258 -2.42 -10.00 20.58
N GLY A 259 -1.53 -10.97 20.44
CA GLY A 259 -1.74 -12.32 20.97
C GLY A 259 -1.90 -12.36 22.49
N ASP A 260 -1.07 -11.62 23.23
CA ASP A 260 -1.15 -11.50 24.69
C ASP A 260 -2.46 -10.80 25.14
N GLN A 261 -2.89 -9.76 24.42
CA GLN A 261 -4.18 -9.10 24.66
C GLN A 261 -5.37 -10.04 24.41
N LEU A 262 -5.34 -10.80 23.31
CA LEU A 262 -6.40 -11.74 22.94
C LEU A 262 -6.51 -12.87 23.99
N THR A 263 -5.38 -13.36 24.50
CA THR A 263 -5.37 -14.34 25.59
C THR A 263 -5.89 -13.77 26.90
N ASN A 264 -5.57 -12.52 27.24
CA ASN A 264 -6.12 -11.86 28.43
C ASN A 264 -7.63 -11.64 28.31
N ILE A 265 -8.12 -11.15 27.17
CA ILE A 265 -9.55 -10.98 26.90
C ILE A 265 -10.29 -12.32 27.03
N ASN A 266 -9.73 -13.40 26.47
CA ASN A 266 -10.31 -14.73 26.60
C ASN A 266 -10.39 -15.19 28.07
N LYS A 267 -9.38 -14.90 28.90
CA LYS A 267 -9.44 -15.19 30.34
C LYS A 267 -10.53 -14.39 31.04
N GLU A 268 -10.65 -13.09 30.75
CA GLU A 268 -11.70 -12.24 31.32
C GLU A 268 -13.11 -12.71 30.93
N ILE A 269 -13.31 -13.11 29.66
CA ILE A 269 -14.58 -13.67 29.19
C ILE A 269 -14.91 -14.96 29.95
N GLN A 270 -13.94 -15.88 30.10
CA GLN A 270 -14.15 -17.12 30.84
C GLN A 270 -14.50 -16.88 32.31
N GLN A 271 -13.84 -15.93 32.97
CA GLN A 271 -14.17 -15.53 34.34
C GLN A 271 -15.59 -14.97 34.45
N LYS A 272 -15.98 -14.05 33.55
CA LYS A 272 -17.34 -13.49 33.55
C LYS A 272 -18.42 -14.53 33.29
N ILE A 273 -18.15 -15.51 32.42
CA ILE A 273 -19.07 -16.63 32.19
C ILE A 273 -19.23 -17.46 33.46
N GLN A 274 -18.13 -17.80 34.14
CA GLN A 274 -18.18 -18.56 35.39
C GLN A 274 -18.91 -17.80 36.50
N GLU A 275 -18.63 -16.51 36.66
CA GLU A 275 -19.34 -15.64 37.62
C GLU A 275 -20.85 -15.57 37.31
N GLY A 276 -21.21 -15.44 36.02
CA GLY A 276 -22.60 -15.43 35.57
C GLY A 276 -23.32 -16.74 35.89
N ILE A 277 -22.71 -17.88 35.57
CA ILE A 277 -23.26 -19.22 35.88
C ILE A 277 -23.46 -19.38 37.39
N TYR A 278 -22.46 -18.99 38.19
CA TYR A 278 -22.52 -19.09 39.65
C TYR A 278 -23.66 -18.23 40.24
N LEU A 279 -23.79 -16.99 39.80
CA LEU A 279 -24.86 -16.08 40.23
C LEU A 279 -26.26 -16.60 39.85
N GLU A 280 -26.39 -17.21 38.68
CA GLU A 280 -27.65 -17.76 38.20
C GLU A 280 -28.03 -19.05 38.96
N GLN A 281 -27.06 -19.92 39.24
CA GLN A 281 -27.25 -21.10 40.10
C GLN A 281 -27.73 -20.70 41.50
N LYS A 282 -27.06 -19.72 42.12
CA LYS A 282 -27.44 -19.23 43.46
C LYS A 282 -28.87 -18.68 43.50
N LYS A 283 -29.27 -17.89 42.49
CA LYS A 283 -30.66 -17.39 42.39
C LYS A 283 -31.67 -18.52 42.22
N LEU A 284 -31.29 -19.60 41.55
CA LEU A 284 -32.15 -20.74 41.33
C LEU A 284 -32.33 -21.55 42.62
N GLU A 285 -31.25 -21.72 43.41
CA GLU A 285 -31.29 -22.31 44.75
C GLU A 285 -32.18 -21.51 45.71
N GLU A 286 -32.00 -20.19 45.77
CA GLU A 286 -32.85 -19.30 46.59
C GLU A 286 -34.34 -19.44 46.23
N LYS A 287 -34.67 -19.49 44.93
CA LYS A 287 -36.05 -19.71 44.47
C LYS A 287 -36.59 -21.09 44.81
N LEU A 288 -35.75 -22.12 44.78
CA LEU A 288 -36.16 -23.48 45.17
C LEU A 288 -36.50 -23.54 46.66
N GLU A 289 -35.70 -22.91 47.51
CA GLU A 289 -35.98 -22.81 48.95
C GLU A 289 -37.30 -22.07 49.23
N GLU A 290 -37.56 -20.96 48.54
CA GLU A 290 -38.84 -20.23 48.66
C GLU A 290 -40.04 -21.10 48.26
N ILE A 291 -39.93 -21.85 47.16
CA ILE A 291 -40.98 -22.78 46.70
C ILE A 291 -41.19 -23.91 47.71
N GLU A 292 -40.12 -24.47 48.28
CA GLU A 292 -40.21 -25.51 49.30
C GLU A 292 -40.90 -25.00 50.58
N GLU A 293 -40.61 -23.78 51.01
CA GLU A 293 -41.25 -23.19 52.18
C GLU A 293 -42.75 -22.93 51.94
N GLN A 294 -43.10 -22.43 50.75
CA GLN A 294 -44.50 -22.25 50.34
C GLN A 294 -45.24 -23.59 50.28
N ASN A 295 -44.63 -24.63 49.72
CA ASN A 295 -45.22 -25.97 49.65
C ASN A 295 -45.47 -26.56 51.06
N LYS A 296 -44.57 -26.35 52.02
CA LYS A 296 -44.78 -26.76 53.41
C LYS A 296 -45.98 -26.05 54.05
N LYS A 297 -46.13 -24.73 53.83
CA LYS A 297 -47.30 -23.97 54.31
C LYS A 297 -48.60 -24.50 53.71
N ILE A 298 -48.63 -24.72 52.39
CA ILE A 298 -49.79 -25.31 51.69
C ILE A 298 -50.14 -26.69 52.26
N GLN A 299 -49.15 -27.54 52.56
CA GLN A 299 -49.42 -28.83 53.19
C GLN A 299 -50.07 -28.69 54.58
N VAL A 300 -49.59 -27.76 55.41
CA VAL A 300 -50.19 -27.48 56.73
C VAL A 300 -51.62 -26.98 56.59
N ASP A 301 -51.87 -26.04 55.67
CA ASP A 301 -53.21 -25.50 55.42
C ASP A 301 -54.17 -26.58 54.92
N ASN A 302 -53.71 -27.49 54.06
CA ASN A 302 -54.50 -28.64 53.59
C ASN A 302 -54.85 -29.59 54.74
N ILE A 303 -53.92 -29.89 55.64
CA ILE A 303 -54.18 -30.71 56.83
C ILE A 303 -55.22 -30.05 57.73
N ALA A 304 -55.11 -28.73 57.96
CA ALA A 304 -56.07 -27.96 58.75
C ALA A 304 -57.48 -27.95 58.11
N LEU A 305 -57.55 -27.80 56.78
CA LEU A 305 -58.78 -27.90 56.00
C LEU A 305 -59.46 -29.27 56.15
N ASP A 306 -58.69 -30.36 56.05
CA ASP A 306 -59.22 -31.71 56.16
C ASP A 306 -59.66 -32.05 57.59
N LEU A 307 -58.94 -31.55 58.61
CA LEU A 307 -59.39 -31.59 60.00
C LEU A 307 -60.69 -30.81 60.19
N GLY A 308 -60.78 -29.59 59.65
CA GLY A 308 -61.98 -28.76 59.72
C GLY A 308 -63.20 -29.43 59.08
N LYS A 309 -63.03 -30.05 57.89
CA LYS A 309 -64.08 -30.86 57.24
C LYS A 309 -64.49 -32.05 58.10
N SER A 310 -63.53 -32.74 58.70
CA SER A 310 -63.79 -33.91 59.56
C SER A 310 -64.60 -33.52 60.80
N VAL A 311 -64.22 -32.44 61.49
CA VAL A 311 -64.96 -31.90 62.64
C VAL A 311 -66.36 -31.46 62.24
N PHE A 312 -66.50 -30.76 61.12
CA PHE A 312 -67.81 -30.33 60.62
C PHE A 312 -68.73 -31.53 60.34
N ASN A 313 -68.20 -32.59 59.72
CA ASN A 313 -68.96 -33.81 59.47
C ASN A 313 -69.40 -34.49 60.78
N ILE A 314 -68.50 -34.60 61.77
CA ILE A 314 -68.83 -35.15 63.10
C ILE A 314 -69.93 -34.32 63.78
N ILE A 315 -69.85 -32.99 63.74
CA ILE A 315 -70.86 -32.10 64.31
C ILE A 315 -72.19 -32.30 63.59
N LYS A 316 -72.18 -32.35 62.25
CA LYS A 316 -73.37 -32.58 61.44
C LYS A 316 -74.04 -33.92 61.78
N GLU A 317 -73.27 -35.00 61.81
CA GLU A 317 -73.76 -36.34 62.18
C GLU A 317 -74.30 -36.37 63.62
N SER A 318 -73.61 -35.74 64.56
CA SER A 318 -74.05 -35.64 65.96
C SER A 318 -75.37 -34.87 66.07
N ASN A 319 -75.53 -33.80 65.31
CA ASN A 319 -76.74 -32.98 65.31
C ASN A 319 -77.93 -33.70 64.66
N GLU A 320 -77.68 -34.45 63.57
CA GLU A 320 -78.67 -35.34 62.97
C GLU A 320 -79.10 -36.46 63.95
N THR A 321 -78.16 -36.99 64.72
CA THR A 321 -78.42 -38.03 65.73
C THR A 321 -79.22 -37.47 66.92
N LEU A 322 -78.87 -36.28 67.41
CA LEU A 322 -79.64 -35.55 68.44
C LEU A 322 -81.06 -35.24 68.00
N ASN A 323 -81.24 -34.79 66.75
CA ASN A 323 -82.57 -34.55 66.20
C ASN A 323 -83.40 -35.84 66.13
N LYS A 324 -82.80 -36.97 65.74
CA LYS A 324 -83.47 -38.29 65.78
C LYS A 324 -83.82 -38.72 67.21
N LEU A 325 -82.93 -38.52 68.17
CA LEU A 325 -83.15 -38.84 69.60
C LEU A 325 -84.25 -37.98 70.22
N ASN A 326 -84.29 -36.68 69.90
CA ASN A 326 -85.36 -35.80 70.35
C ASN A 326 -86.71 -36.21 69.74
N LEU A 327 -86.74 -36.57 68.45
CA LEU A 327 -87.94 -37.09 67.80
C LEU A 327 -88.41 -38.41 68.43
N SER A 328 -87.50 -39.33 68.78
CA SER A 328 -87.86 -40.58 69.44
C SER A 328 -88.34 -40.37 70.87
N GLN A 329 -87.70 -39.50 71.66
CA GLN A 329 -88.15 -39.17 73.02
C GLN A 329 -89.52 -38.48 73.03
N PHE A 330 -89.78 -37.57 72.09
CA PHE A 330 -91.12 -36.99 71.92
C PHE A 330 -92.17 -38.04 71.59
N SER A 331 -91.83 -39.03 70.75
CA SER A 331 -92.73 -40.14 70.44
C SER A 331 -93.01 -41.04 71.65
N GLU A 332 -92.00 -41.34 72.48
CA GLU A 332 -92.13 -42.12 73.70
C GLU A 332 -92.94 -41.40 74.79
N LEU A 333 -92.70 -40.11 75.01
CA LEU A 333 -93.49 -39.27 75.92
C LEU A 333 -94.96 -39.17 75.49
N SER A 334 -95.23 -39.15 74.19
CA SER A 334 -96.59 -39.18 73.65
C SER A 334 -97.28 -40.54 73.88
N HIS A 335 -96.51 -41.64 73.88
CA HIS A 335 -97.02 -42.98 74.18
C HIS A 335 -97.23 -43.22 75.68
N GLN A 336 -96.34 -42.75 76.55
CA GLN A 336 -96.53 -42.85 78.01
C GLN A 336 -97.75 -42.04 78.48
N LYS A 337 -97.96 -40.82 77.95
CA LYS A 337 -99.19 -40.06 78.24
C LYS A 337 -100.47 -40.75 77.76
N LYS A 338 -100.43 -41.50 76.65
CA LYS A 338 -101.57 -42.31 76.20
C LYS A 338 -101.83 -43.51 77.12
N ASN A 339 -100.80 -44.16 77.63
CA ASN A 339 -100.92 -45.31 78.53
C ASN A 339 -101.34 -44.92 79.96
N GLU A 340 -100.94 -43.76 80.46
CA GLU A 340 -101.43 -43.25 81.76
C GLU A 340 -102.92 -42.90 81.72
N ILE A 341 -103.40 -42.33 80.60
CA ILE A 341 -104.83 -42.04 80.43
C ILE A 341 -105.65 -43.34 80.31
N SER A 342 -105.15 -44.38 79.64
CA SER A 342 -105.89 -45.65 79.53
C SER A 342 -106.00 -46.39 80.87
N HIS A 343 -105.01 -46.26 81.77
CA HIS A 343 -105.06 -46.92 83.07
C HIS A 343 -106.03 -46.24 84.05
N ILE A 344 -106.19 -44.91 83.96
CA ILE A 344 -107.17 -44.15 84.76
C ILE A 344 -108.62 -44.55 84.40
N TYR A 345 -108.89 -44.94 83.15
CA TYR A 345 -110.22 -45.42 82.73
C TYR A 345 -110.53 -46.89 83.07
N SER A 346 -109.59 -47.64 83.65
CA SER A 346 -109.84 -49.02 84.11
C SER A 346 -110.14 -49.13 85.61
N ILE A 347 -110.12 -48.01 86.34
CA ILE A 347 -110.33 -47.94 87.81
C ILE A 347 -111.59 -47.11 88.16
N LEU A 348 -112.34 -46.65 87.16
CA LEU A 348 -113.70 -46.09 87.27
C LEU A 348 -114.66 -46.99 86.49
#